data_AF-A0A2V5P4C1-F1
#
_entry.id   AF-A0A2V5P4C1-F1
#
_cell.length_a   1.000
_cell.length_b   1.000
_cell.length_c   1.000
_cell.angle_alpha   90.00
_cell.angle_beta   90.00
_cell.angle_gamma   90.00
#
_symmetry.space_group_name_H-M   'P 1'
#
loop_
_entity.id
_entity.type
_entity.pdbx_description
1 polymer ?
#
loop_
_entity_poly.entity_id
_entity_poly.type
_entity_poly.pdbx_seq_one_letter_code
_entity_poly.pdbx_strand_id
1 'polypeptide(L)'
;MSQSIDPSSYRSPDPQRPAVPLPIEREPRAHDPYAAFRFGDFALFTAGNLLSITGRLMLAVAVEWEIYARTHSATALGLVGLAIAVPVVTLYLPAGHLADRISRKRIILVTQIF
;
A
#
# COMPACT_ATOMS: atom_id res chain seq x y z
N MET A 1 -43.76 46.52 -13.19
CA MET A 1 -44.58 45.83 -12.18
C MET A 1 -43.87 44.51 -11.84
N SER A 2 -43.00 44.51 -10.83
CA SER A 2 -42.17 43.36 -10.44
C SER A 2 -42.91 42.56 -9.38
N GLN A 3 -43.41 41.37 -9.70
CA GLN A 3 -44.01 40.49 -8.69
C GLN A 3 -42.89 39.89 -7.85
N SER A 4 -42.79 40.32 -6.59
CA SER A 4 -41.93 39.70 -5.58
C SER A 4 -42.45 38.29 -5.30
N ILE A 5 -41.73 37.27 -5.75
CA ILE A 5 -42.03 35.88 -5.39
C ILE A 5 -41.80 35.72 -3.88
N ASP A 6 -42.88 35.50 -3.14
CA ASP A 6 -42.85 35.25 -1.70
C ASP A 6 -42.18 33.90 -1.42
N PRO A 7 -41.00 33.86 -0.78
CA PRO A 7 -40.27 32.62 -0.51
C PRO A 7 -41.01 31.68 0.46
N SER A 8 -42.03 32.15 1.19
CA SER A 8 -42.83 31.33 2.11
C SER A 8 -44.00 30.60 1.44
N SER A 9 -44.28 30.89 0.17
CA SER A 9 -45.37 30.30 -0.60
C SER A 9 -45.11 28.85 -1.08
N TYR A 10 -43.89 28.33 -0.92
CA TYR A 10 -43.55 26.96 -1.27
C TYR A 10 -44.05 25.96 -0.20
N ARG A 11 -45.26 25.44 -0.39
CA ARG A 11 -45.78 24.28 0.34
C ARG A 11 -45.41 23.00 -0.43
N SER A 12 -44.47 22.20 0.09
CA SER A 12 -44.10 20.90 -0.49
C SER A 12 -45.34 19.99 -0.64
N PRO A 13 -45.73 19.55 -1.85
CA PRO A 13 -47.00 18.83 -2.07
C PRO A 13 -47.03 17.34 -1.71
N ASP A 14 -46.04 16.80 -0.99
CA ASP A 14 -45.88 15.34 -0.90
C ASP A 14 -45.51 14.84 0.51
N PRO A 15 -46.47 14.26 1.26
CA PRO A 15 -46.22 13.61 2.54
C PRO A 15 -45.41 12.31 2.41
N GLN A 16 -45.22 11.80 1.20
CA GLN A 16 -44.57 10.51 0.91
C GLN A 16 -43.22 10.63 0.21
N ARG A 17 -42.60 11.81 0.18
CA ARG A 17 -41.20 11.91 -0.26
C ARG A 17 -40.37 10.93 0.58
N PRO A 18 -39.65 9.97 -0.04
CA PRO A 18 -38.66 9.20 0.68
C PRO A 18 -37.76 10.21 1.38
N ALA A 19 -37.66 10.11 2.72
CA ALA A 19 -36.81 11.02 3.47
C ALA A 19 -35.46 11.05 2.78
N VAL A 20 -35.01 12.25 2.37
CA VAL A 20 -33.61 12.43 1.95
C VAL A 20 -32.80 11.78 3.07
N PRO A 21 -32.01 10.72 2.79
CA PRO A 21 -31.17 10.15 3.83
C PRO A 21 -30.38 11.30 4.41
N LEU A 22 -30.66 11.65 5.67
CA LEU A 22 -29.93 12.70 6.35
C LEU A 22 -28.45 12.36 6.19
N PRO A 23 -27.57 13.36 5.97
CA PRO A 23 -26.13 13.12 5.96
C PRO A 23 -25.81 12.18 7.11
N ILE A 24 -25.29 10.99 6.81
CA ILE A 24 -24.92 10.02 7.84
C ILE A 24 -23.89 10.76 8.70
N GLU A 25 -24.33 11.23 9.86
CA GLU A 25 -23.47 11.86 10.85
C GLU A 25 -22.56 10.74 11.32
N ARG A 26 -21.40 10.62 10.67
CA ARG A 26 -20.42 9.60 11.01
C ARG A 26 -19.90 9.99 12.38
N GLU A 27 -20.43 9.34 13.40
CA GLU A 27 -19.85 9.32 14.75
C GLU A 27 -18.33 9.24 14.60
N PRO A 28 -17.56 10.19 15.18
CA PRO A 28 -16.11 10.18 15.10
C PRO A 28 -15.61 8.87 15.70
N ARG A 29 -15.36 7.86 14.87
CA ARG A 29 -14.72 6.62 15.32
C ARG A 29 -13.37 7.03 15.87
N ALA A 30 -13.14 6.76 17.15
CA ALA A 30 -11.82 6.87 17.76
C ALA A 30 -10.84 6.08 16.88
N HIS A 31 -9.88 6.78 16.28
CA HIS A 31 -8.90 6.18 15.40
C HIS A 31 -7.92 5.37 16.26
N ASP A 32 -8.04 4.05 16.23
CA ASP A 32 -7.07 3.13 16.80
C ASP A 32 -6.12 2.62 15.69
N PRO A 33 -4.93 3.22 15.52
CA PRO A 33 -3.99 2.85 14.46
C PRO A 33 -3.41 1.44 14.64
N TYR A 34 -3.52 0.85 15.83
CA TYR A 34 -2.99 -0.49 16.14
C TYR A 34 -4.07 -1.58 16.14
N ALA A 35 -5.32 -1.23 15.84
CA ALA A 35 -6.43 -2.18 15.78
C ALA A 35 -6.15 -3.39 14.88
N ALA A 36 -5.36 -3.23 13.81
CA ALA A 36 -4.99 -4.30 12.89
C ALA A 36 -4.15 -5.41 13.55
N PHE A 37 -3.32 -5.11 14.55
CA PHE A 37 -2.49 -6.10 15.25
C PHE A 37 -3.28 -7.01 16.18
N ARG A 38 -4.55 -6.69 16.45
CA ARG A 38 -5.45 -7.55 17.24
C ARG A 38 -5.89 -8.79 16.47
N PHE A 39 -5.69 -8.81 15.14
CA PHE A 39 -5.87 -9.98 14.30
C PHE A 39 -4.57 -10.80 14.29
N GLY A 40 -4.61 -12.03 14.82
CA GLY A 40 -3.42 -12.89 14.97
C GLY A 40 -2.66 -13.14 13.67
N ASP A 41 -3.37 -13.41 12.57
CA ASP A 41 -2.76 -13.64 11.25
C ASP A 41 -2.00 -12.40 10.76
N PHE A 42 -2.54 -11.20 10.99
CA PHE A 42 -1.90 -9.95 10.58
C PHE A 42 -0.66 -9.67 11.43
N ALA A 43 -0.73 -9.89 12.74
CA ALA A 43 0.41 -9.73 13.64
C ALA A 43 1.55 -10.71 13.28
N LEU A 44 1.22 -11.98 13.05
CA LEU A 44 2.19 -13.02 12.67
C LEU A 44 2.84 -12.72 11.32
N PHE A 45 2.03 -12.35 10.31
CA PHE A 45 2.54 -11.93 9.00
C PHE A 45 3.47 -10.71 9.12
N THR A 46 3.08 -9.70 9.90
CA THR A 46 3.87 -8.46 10.03
C THR A 46 5.20 -8.73 10.73
N ALA A 47 5.20 -9.52 11.81
CA ALA A 47 6.41 -9.90 12.52
C ALA A 47 7.35 -10.75 11.64
N GLY A 48 6.79 -11.74 10.94
CA GLY A 48 7.55 -12.57 9.99
C GLY A 48 8.17 -11.72 8.87
N ASN A 49 7.38 -10.83 8.27
CA ASN A 49 7.86 -9.95 7.20
C ASN A 49 8.96 -8.99 7.69
N LEU A 50 8.83 -8.44 8.91
CA LEU A 50 9.86 -7.59 9.50
C LEU A 50 11.19 -8.34 9.68
N LEU A 51 11.12 -9.58 10.18
CA LEU A 51 12.30 -10.43 10.34
C LEU A 51 12.93 -10.76 8.99
N SER A 52 12.12 -11.14 7.99
CA SER A 52 12.59 -11.44 6.64
C SER A 52 13.25 -10.24 5.96
N ILE A 53 12.71 -9.03 6.13
CA ILE A 53 13.32 -7.81 5.59
C ILE A 53 14.65 -7.53 6.29
N THR A 54 14.70 -7.64 7.61
CA THR A 54 15.93 -7.43 8.39
C THR A 54 17.03 -8.38 7.95
N GLY A 55 16.74 -9.68 7.85
CA GLY A 55 17.71 -10.69 7.41
C GLY A 55 18.25 -10.41 6.00
N ARG A 56 17.38 -9.92 5.10
CA ARG A 56 17.78 -9.56 3.72
C ARG A 56 18.70 -8.35 3.68
N LEU A 57 18.44 -7.33 4.50
CA LEU A 57 19.30 -6.15 4.61
C LEU A 57 20.66 -6.53 5.20
N MET A 58 20.69 -7.39 6.22
CA MET A 58 21.94 -7.90 6.79
C MET A 58 22.75 -8.69 5.76
N LEU A 59 22.09 -9.57 5.00
CA LEU A 59 22.74 -10.34 3.94
C LEU A 59 23.31 -9.43 2.85
N ALA A 60 22.57 -8.41 2.43
CA ALA A 60 23.05 -7.45 1.44
C ALA A 60 24.34 -6.75 1.90
N VAL A 61 24.36 -6.21 3.12
CA VAL A 61 25.55 -5.57 3.70
C VAL A 61 26.72 -6.55 3.81
N ALA A 62 26.46 -7.78 4.25
CA ALA A 62 27.51 -8.80 4.38
C ALA A 62 28.15 -9.14 3.03
N VAL A 63 27.33 -9.30 1.97
CA VAL A 63 27.81 -9.56 0.62
C VAL A 63 28.60 -8.39 0.06
N GLU A 64 28.10 -7.16 0.23
CA GLU A 64 28.81 -5.94 -0.20
C GLU A 64 30.16 -5.78 0.51
N TRP A 65 30.18 -6.01 1.82
CA TRP A 65 31.41 -5.97 2.61
C TRP A 65 32.41 -7.01 2.12
N GLU A 66 31.98 -8.25 1.88
CA GLU A 66 32.85 -9.33 1.42
C GLU A 66 33.45 -9.03 0.04
N ILE A 67 32.65 -8.49 -0.87
CA ILE A 67 33.13 -8.08 -2.20
C ILE A 67 34.18 -6.99 -2.05
N TYR A 68 33.92 -5.98 -1.20
CA TYR A 68 34.89 -4.92 -0.94
C TYR A 68 36.17 -5.47 -0.31
N ALA A 69 36.06 -6.35 0.69
CA ALA A 69 37.20 -6.94 1.38
C ALA A 69 38.10 -7.75 0.43
N ARG A 70 37.52 -8.41 -0.59
CA ARG A 70 38.30 -9.17 -1.59
C ARG A 70 38.85 -8.30 -2.70
N THR A 71 38.07 -7.34 -3.20
CA THR A 71 38.43 -6.57 -4.40
C THR A 71 39.11 -5.23 -4.09
N HIS A 72 38.92 -4.70 -2.89
CA HIS A 72 39.31 -3.34 -2.46
C HIS A 72 38.87 -2.24 -3.45
N SER A 73 37.80 -2.49 -4.22
CA SER A 73 37.40 -1.66 -5.35
C SER A 73 35.98 -1.13 -5.19
N ALA A 74 35.86 0.19 -5.05
CA ALA A 74 34.56 0.86 -5.04
C ALA A 74 33.80 0.69 -6.37
N THR A 75 34.50 0.54 -7.49
CA THR A 75 33.89 0.32 -8.81
C THR A 75 33.16 -1.02 -8.88
N ALA A 76 33.71 -2.06 -8.24
CA ALA A 76 33.06 -3.37 -8.18
C ALA A 76 31.72 -3.29 -7.43
N LEU A 77 31.64 -2.51 -6.35
CA LEU A 77 30.39 -2.28 -5.61
C LEU A 77 29.38 -1.51 -6.47
N GLY A 78 29.83 -0.51 -7.23
CA GLY A 78 28.98 0.21 -8.18
C GLY A 78 28.37 -0.71 -9.24
N LEU A 79 29.14 -1.67 -9.77
CA LEU A 79 28.64 -2.66 -10.73
C LEU A 79 27.63 -3.63 -10.10
N VAL A 80 27.82 -4.02 -8.84
CA VAL A 80 26.84 -4.84 -8.10
C VAL A 80 25.52 -4.07 -7.96
N GLY A 81 25.57 -2.79 -7.57
CA GLY A 81 24.40 -1.93 -7.50
C GLY A 81 23.68 -1.82 -8.85
N LEU A 82 24.43 -1.67 -9.94
CA LEU A 82 23.86 -1.67 -11.30
C LEU A 82 23.20 -3.01 -11.65
N ALA A 83 23.83 -4.13 -11.32
CA ALA A 83 23.27 -5.46 -11.57
C ALA A 83 21.95 -5.68 -10.81
N ILE A 84 21.76 -5.04 -9.64
CA ILE A 84 20.50 -5.04 -8.90
C ILE A 84 19.47 -4.08 -9.54
N ALA A 85 19.89 -2.88 -9.93
CA ALA A 85 18.99 -1.85 -10.43
C ALA A 85 18.44 -2.14 -11.84
N VAL A 86 19.28 -2.66 -12.74
CA VAL A 86 18.92 -2.94 -14.14
C VAL A 86 17.67 -3.82 -14.26
N PRO A 87 17.57 -5.00 -13.63
CA PRO A 87 16.37 -5.83 -13.74
C PRO A 87 15.15 -5.16 -13.11
N VAL A 88 15.31 -4.43 -12.01
CA VAL A 88 14.21 -3.70 -11.36
C VAL A 88 13.61 -2.66 -12.30
N VAL A 89 14.46 -1.83 -12.92
CA VAL A 89 14.01 -0.78 -13.86
C VAL A 89 13.41 -1.40 -15.11
N THR A 90 14.05 -2.43 -15.66
CA THR A 90 13.59 -3.09 -16.89
C THR A 90 12.26 -3.80 -16.68
N LEU A 91 12.05 -4.40 -15.52
CA LEU A 91 10.85 -5.17 -15.21
C LEU A 91 9.75 -4.35 -14.52
N TYR A 92 9.98 -3.07 -14.20
CA TYR A 92 9.04 -2.27 -13.43
C TYR A 92 7.65 -2.21 -14.08
N LEU A 93 7.61 -1.94 -15.39
CA LEU A 93 6.37 -1.83 -16.17
C LEU A 93 5.66 -3.19 -16.36
N PRO A 94 6.32 -4.26 -16.86
CA PRO A 94 5.66 -5.56 -17.00
C PRO A 94 5.24 -6.16 -15.66
N ALA A 95 5.99 -5.91 -14.58
CA ALA A 95 5.61 -6.34 -13.24
C ALA A 95 4.34 -5.67 -12.75
N GLY A 96 4.17 -4.36 -12.98
CA GLY A 96 2.94 -3.64 -12.65
C GLY A 96 1.72 -4.20 -13.38
N HIS A 97 1.85 -4.40 -14.70
CA HIS A 97 0.79 -5.00 -15.51
C HIS A 97 0.40 -6.42 -15.05
N LEU A 98 1.39 -7.21 -14.64
CA LEU A 98 1.15 -8.54 -14.09
C LEU A 98 0.47 -8.48 -12.71
N ALA A 99 0.86 -7.51 -11.88
CA ALA A 99 0.32 -7.32 -10.54
C ALA A 99 -1.17 -6.92 -10.55
N ASP A 100 -1.61 -6.20 -11.59
CA ASP A 100 -3.01 -5.82 -11.75
C ASP A 100 -3.90 -6.98 -12.23
N ARG A 101 -3.31 -8.00 -12.87
CA ARG A 101 -4.05 -9.14 -13.45
C ARG A 101 -4.08 -10.39 -12.56
N ILE A 102 -3.11 -10.56 -11.68
CA ILE A 102 -2.99 -11.74 -10.82
C ILE A 102 -3.46 -11.42 -9.39
N SER A 103 -4.13 -12.37 -8.74
CA SER A 103 -4.51 -12.20 -7.33
C SER A 103 -3.27 -11.99 -6.44
N ARG A 104 -3.29 -10.94 -5.60
CA ARG A 104 -2.18 -10.60 -4.70
C ARG A 104 -1.67 -11.79 -3.87
N LYS A 105 -2.58 -12.65 -3.41
CA LYS A 105 -2.22 -13.86 -2.65
C LYS A 105 -1.31 -14.80 -3.44
N ARG A 106 -1.58 -15.00 -4.74
CA ARG A 106 -0.74 -15.85 -5.60
C ARG A 106 0.63 -15.23 -5.83
N ILE A 107 0.69 -13.92 -6.06
CA ILE A 107 1.97 -13.21 -6.23
C ILE A 107 2.84 -13.40 -5.00
N ILE A 108 2.31 -13.10 -3.81
CA ILE A 108 3.04 -13.22 -2.54
C ILE A 108 3.56 -14.64 -2.31
N LEU A 109 2.73 -15.67 -2.55
CA LEU A 109 3.16 -17.06 -2.37
C LEU A 109 4.31 -17.44 -3.31
N VAL A 110 4.28 -17.02 -4.57
CA VAL A 110 5.35 -17.33 -5.52
C VAL A 110 6.63 -16.57 -5.18
N THR A 111 6.54 -15.29 -4.80
CA THR A 111 7.71 -14.43 -4.54
C THR A 111 8.37 -14.66 -3.19
N GLN A 112 7.70 -15.33 -2.25
CA GLN A 112 8.24 -15.57 -0.90
C GLN A 112 8.82 -16.98 -0.74
N ILE A 113 8.62 -17.87 -1.72
CA ILE A 113 9.16 -19.24 -1.74
C ILE A 113 10.55 -19.30 -2.39
N PHE A 114 10.91 -18.28 -3.18
CA PHE A 114 12.20 -18.11 -3.84
C PHE A 114 12.86 -16.81 -3.38
#